data_AF-A0A0K0SSF5-F1
#
_entry.id   AF-A0A0K0SSF5-F1
#
_cell.length_a   1.000
_cell.length_b   1.000
_cell.length_c   1.000
_cell.angle_alpha   90.00
_cell.angle_beta   90.00
_cell.angle_gamma   90.00
#
_symmetry.space_group_name_H-M   'P 1'
#
loop_
_entity.id
_entity.type
_entity.pdbx_description
1 polymer ?
#
loop_
_entity_poly.entity_id
_entity_poly.type
_entity_poly.pdbx_seq_one_letter_code
_entity_poly.pdbx_strand_id
1 'polypeptide(L)'
;MNTQTMNQKNIRNCIDEMLIQSSTFMRASTRLEQHFNNSVGAFEPLGIAVVGESRSGKSRVIDALMLKHKEDRTQEGLRVPILKVTTPAKPTVKGFVDAMLYAIGDRVKTGRETEITKTERLKLLLKQAGTTLLVIEEFQHFYDRGSRKVQHHLSDFLKNLLEETKIFLVVVGLPTSINVINQNEQLSGRMLGVIKMQRYNWSNKDSQYEFIRILMGFKSGLRGFKLPAIGNENIAFRFFCASGGLIGYVVKILKQAVCDAIEEDRTEITMRHLEEAFSNAIWLEGVSFAHNPFASSFDPTPTKALMDQVARIGLSAADLESLRMRELNTKGALLTPKGGLYN
;
A
#
# COMPACT_ATOMS: atom_id res chain seq x y z
N MET A 1 -7.28 -16.96 33.71
CA MET A 1 -7.45 -16.17 32.47
C MET A 1 -8.26 -17.03 31.50
N ASN A 2 -9.53 -16.70 31.29
CA ASN A 2 -10.53 -17.57 30.68
C ASN A 2 -10.29 -17.85 29.20
N THR A 3 -10.55 -19.09 28.79
CA THR A 3 -10.49 -19.60 27.42
C THR A 3 -11.37 -18.81 26.43
N GLN A 4 -12.45 -18.17 26.91
CA GLN A 4 -13.29 -17.25 26.14
C GLN A 4 -12.54 -15.98 25.69
N THR A 5 -11.67 -15.43 26.53
CA THR A 5 -10.92 -14.20 26.22
C THR A 5 -9.79 -14.45 25.21
N MET A 6 -9.18 -15.64 25.22
CA MET A 6 -8.23 -16.07 24.19
C MET A 6 -8.90 -16.26 22.82
N ASN A 7 -10.12 -16.81 22.81
CA ASN A 7 -10.88 -17.02 21.56
C ASN A 7 -11.31 -15.69 20.92
N GLN A 8 -11.81 -14.73 21.72
CA GLN A 8 -12.18 -13.40 21.23
C GLN A 8 -10.97 -12.60 20.70
N LYS A 9 -9.80 -12.71 21.34
CA LYS A 9 -8.57 -12.02 20.89
C LYS A 9 -8.07 -12.55 19.54
N ASN A 10 -8.18 -13.86 19.32
CA ASN A 10 -7.85 -14.47 18.02
C ASN A 10 -8.86 -14.07 16.94
N ILE A 11 -10.15 -13.96 17.26
CA ILE A 11 -11.18 -13.54 16.30
C ILE A 11 -11.00 -12.06 15.91
N ARG A 12 -10.66 -11.16 16.84
CA ARG A 12 -10.43 -9.73 16.53
C ARG A 12 -9.29 -9.50 15.53
N ASN A 13 -8.31 -10.40 15.50
CA ASN A 13 -7.17 -10.34 14.58
C ASN A 13 -7.38 -11.15 13.28
N CYS A 14 -8.47 -11.91 13.17
CA CYS A 14 -8.65 -12.84 12.04
C CYS A 14 -8.61 -12.14 10.68
N ILE A 15 -9.12 -10.91 10.59
CA ILE A 15 -9.12 -10.13 9.33
C ILE A 15 -7.70 -9.65 8.97
N ASP A 16 -6.86 -9.31 9.94
CA ASP A 16 -5.48 -8.86 9.68
C ASP A 16 -4.60 -10.01 9.13
N GLU A 17 -4.94 -11.25 9.49
CA GLU A 17 -4.28 -12.47 9.03
C GLU A 17 -4.84 -12.97 7.69
N MET A 18 -6.03 -12.51 7.28
CA MET A 18 -6.61 -12.89 5.99
C MET A 18 -5.77 -12.34 4.84
N LEU A 19 -5.35 -13.25 3.96
CA LEU A 19 -4.70 -12.93 2.71
C LEU A 19 -5.67 -13.20 1.56
N ILE A 20 -6.26 -12.14 1.01
CA ILE A 20 -7.17 -12.27 -0.13
C ILE A 20 -6.37 -12.26 -1.42
N GLN A 21 -6.37 -13.40 -2.11
CA GLN A 21 -5.65 -13.61 -3.37
C GLN A 21 -6.43 -13.04 -4.56
N SER A 22 -6.45 -11.71 -4.70
CA SER A 22 -6.96 -11.07 -5.92
C SER A 22 -6.04 -11.32 -7.12
N SER A 23 -6.52 -11.09 -8.35
CA SER A 23 -5.71 -11.27 -9.56
C SER A 23 -4.48 -10.35 -9.54
N THR A 24 -4.68 -9.12 -9.06
CA THR A 24 -3.62 -8.12 -8.91
C THR A 24 -2.61 -8.54 -7.85
N PHE A 25 -3.08 -9.03 -6.70
CA PHE A 25 -2.21 -9.56 -5.63
C PHE A 25 -1.37 -10.74 -6.13
N MET A 26 -1.99 -11.69 -6.82
CA MET A 26 -1.32 -12.88 -7.35
C MET A 26 -0.28 -12.50 -8.41
N ARG A 27 -0.63 -11.63 -9.36
CA ARG A 27 0.30 -11.14 -10.38
C ARG A 27 1.50 -10.42 -9.75
N ALA A 28 1.26 -9.56 -8.75
CA ALA A 28 2.31 -8.85 -8.04
C ALA A 28 3.24 -9.82 -7.28
N SER A 29 2.65 -10.78 -6.57
CA SER A 29 3.38 -11.81 -5.82
C SER A 29 4.23 -12.67 -6.75
N THR A 30 3.67 -13.16 -7.86
CA THR A 30 4.41 -13.95 -8.85
C THR A 30 5.59 -13.19 -9.44
N ARG A 31 5.41 -11.91 -9.81
CA ARG A 31 6.51 -11.10 -10.35
C ARG A 31 7.61 -10.86 -9.32
N LEU A 32 7.24 -10.54 -8.07
CA LEU A 32 8.22 -10.34 -7.02
C LEU A 32 8.98 -11.63 -6.68
N GLU A 33 8.28 -12.77 -6.67
CA GLU A 33 8.89 -14.08 -6.47
C GLU A 33 9.89 -14.42 -7.59
N GLN A 34 9.55 -14.12 -8.85
CA GLN A 34 10.47 -14.28 -9.98
C GLN A 34 11.73 -13.45 -9.79
N HIS A 35 11.60 -12.19 -9.36
CA HIS A 35 12.75 -11.33 -9.08
C HIS A 35 13.56 -11.80 -7.87
N PHE A 36 12.90 -12.29 -6.82
CA PHE A 36 13.59 -12.88 -5.67
C PHE A 36 14.46 -14.07 -6.11
N ASN A 37 13.89 -15.02 -6.85
CA ASN A 37 14.62 -16.20 -7.32
C ASN A 37 15.78 -15.83 -8.26
N ASN A 38 15.58 -14.83 -9.13
CA ASN A 38 16.59 -14.38 -10.09
C ASN A 38 17.64 -13.44 -9.47
N SER A 39 17.38 -12.87 -8.28
CA SER A 39 18.34 -12.02 -7.57
C SER A 39 19.54 -12.82 -7.04
N VAL A 40 19.35 -14.11 -6.79
CA VAL A 40 20.40 -15.01 -6.33
C VAL A 40 21.37 -15.25 -7.50
N GLY A 41 22.55 -14.64 -7.43
CA GLY A 41 23.59 -14.76 -8.46
C GLY A 41 23.47 -13.75 -9.61
N ALA A 42 22.64 -12.71 -9.48
CA ALA A 42 22.57 -11.63 -10.47
C ALA A 42 23.90 -10.85 -10.53
N PHE A 43 24.41 -10.61 -11.75
CA PHE A 43 25.63 -9.83 -11.97
C PHE A 43 25.39 -8.31 -11.87
N GLU A 44 24.20 -7.87 -12.26
CA GLU A 44 23.81 -6.46 -12.29
C GLU A 44 22.76 -6.13 -11.21
N PRO A 45 22.90 -4.99 -10.50
CA PRO A 45 21.91 -4.53 -9.55
C PRO A 45 20.69 -3.99 -10.29
N LEU A 46 19.61 -4.77 -10.25
CA LEU A 46 18.33 -4.43 -10.86
C LEU A 46 17.29 -4.11 -9.78
N GLY A 47 16.16 -3.54 -10.20
CA GLY A 47 15.05 -3.33 -9.30
C GLY A 47 13.68 -3.26 -9.96
N ILE A 48 12.64 -3.17 -9.15
CA ILE A 48 11.25 -3.04 -9.57
C ILE A 48 10.49 -2.08 -8.66
N ALA A 49 9.53 -1.35 -9.23
CA ALA A 49 8.64 -0.49 -8.46
C ALA A 49 7.27 -1.16 -8.24
N VAL A 50 6.78 -1.17 -7.01
CA VAL A 50 5.41 -1.54 -6.63
C VAL A 50 4.68 -0.26 -6.23
N VAL A 51 3.81 0.22 -7.11
CA VAL A 51 3.16 1.53 -6.95
C VAL A 51 1.66 1.42 -6.94
N GLY A 52 1.01 2.33 -6.23
CA GLY A 52 -0.43 2.29 -6.06
C GLY A 52 -0.86 3.22 -4.94
N GLU A 53 -2.14 3.52 -4.91
CA GLU A 53 -2.70 4.45 -3.93
C GLU A 53 -2.56 3.90 -2.51
N SER A 54 -2.64 4.78 -1.52
CA SER A 54 -2.67 4.34 -0.13
C SER A 54 -3.82 3.34 0.06
N ARG A 55 -3.58 2.27 0.84
CA ARG A 55 -4.55 1.19 1.09
C ARG A 55 -4.92 0.32 -0.13
N SER A 56 -4.14 0.33 -1.21
CA SER A 56 -4.34 -0.59 -2.35
C SER A 56 -3.79 -2.01 -2.14
N GLY A 57 -3.15 -2.30 -1.01
CA GLY A 57 -2.62 -3.63 -0.69
C GLY A 57 -1.14 -3.85 -1.02
N LYS A 58 -0.39 -2.79 -1.36
CA LYS A 58 1.06 -2.87 -1.66
C LYS A 58 1.86 -3.58 -0.55
N SER A 59 1.75 -3.10 0.68
CA SER A 59 2.50 -3.69 1.81
C SER A 59 2.09 -5.14 2.06
N ARG A 60 0.84 -5.52 1.82
CA ARG A 60 0.39 -6.92 1.96
C ARG A 60 1.10 -7.87 0.99
N VAL A 61 1.38 -7.42 -0.24
CA VAL A 61 2.15 -8.23 -1.21
C VAL A 61 3.58 -8.40 -0.72
N ILE A 62 4.19 -7.35 -0.19
CA ILE A 62 5.56 -7.38 0.35
C ILE A 62 5.63 -8.27 1.59
N ASP A 63 4.69 -8.11 2.52
CA ASP A 63 4.61 -8.90 3.74
C ASP A 63 4.42 -10.39 3.42
N ALA A 64 3.63 -10.72 2.39
CA ALA A 64 3.48 -12.10 1.93
C ALA A 64 4.77 -12.69 1.35
N LEU A 65 5.54 -11.88 0.59
CA LEU A 65 6.86 -12.28 0.09
C LEU A 65 7.83 -12.52 1.26
N MET A 66 7.87 -11.62 2.24
CA MET A 66 8.70 -11.77 3.45
C MET A 66 8.26 -12.96 4.31
N LEU A 67 6.96 -13.26 4.38
CA LEU A 67 6.44 -14.43 5.09
C LEU A 67 6.84 -15.74 4.40
N LYS A 68 7.02 -15.72 3.08
CA LYS A 68 7.52 -16.88 2.31
C LYS A 68 9.04 -17.06 2.50
N HIS A 69 9.78 -15.95 2.54
CA HIS A 69 11.24 -15.91 2.71
C HIS A 69 11.63 -15.32 4.07
N LYS A 70 11.15 -15.96 5.14
CA LYS A 70 11.30 -15.46 6.51
C LYS A 70 12.77 -15.35 6.91
N GLU A 71 13.03 -14.41 7.80
CA GLU A 71 14.26 -14.42 8.59
C GLU A 71 14.35 -15.67 9.45
N ASP A 72 15.55 -16.24 9.53
CA ASP A 72 15.82 -17.45 10.30
C ASP A 72 17.21 -17.41 10.92
N ARG A 73 17.37 -18.04 12.09
CA ARG A 73 18.68 -18.19 12.74
C ARG A 73 19.28 -19.53 12.33
N THR A 74 20.39 -19.47 11.60
CA THR A 74 21.19 -20.62 11.21
C THR A 74 22.39 -20.77 12.16
N GLN A 75 23.20 -21.81 11.95
CA GLN A 75 24.47 -21.95 12.67
C GLN A 75 25.48 -20.84 12.32
N GLU A 76 25.32 -20.20 11.17
CA GLU A 76 26.19 -19.14 10.67
C GLU A 76 25.75 -17.74 11.13
N GLY A 77 24.55 -17.62 11.72
CA GLY A 77 24.03 -16.37 12.27
C GLY A 77 22.57 -16.11 11.91
N LEU A 78 22.18 -14.83 11.97
CA LEU A 78 20.86 -14.39 11.53
C LEU A 78 20.85 -14.22 10.02
N ARG A 79 20.00 -14.97 9.33
CA ARG A 79 19.75 -14.82 7.90
C ARG A 79 18.54 -13.92 7.68
N VAL A 80 18.72 -12.89 6.86
CA VAL A 80 17.70 -11.88 6.53
C VAL A 80 17.63 -11.74 5.00
N PRO A 81 16.85 -12.60 4.31
CA PRO A 81 16.84 -12.62 2.84
C PRO A 81 16.28 -11.34 2.21
N ILE A 82 15.31 -10.74 2.88
CA ILE A 82 14.62 -9.53 2.44
C ILE A 82 14.73 -8.49 3.56
N LEU A 83 15.47 -7.42 3.31
CA LEU A 83 15.54 -6.28 4.23
C LEU A 83 14.48 -5.25 3.84
N LYS A 84 13.54 -4.95 4.73
CA LYS A 84 12.52 -3.91 4.52
C LYS A 84 12.81 -2.67 5.36
N VAL A 85 12.84 -1.50 4.72
CA VAL A 85 12.98 -0.20 5.38
C VAL A 85 11.92 0.78 4.89
N THR A 86 11.45 1.64 5.77
CA THR A 86 10.61 2.79 5.39
C THR A 86 11.50 4.00 5.15
N THR A 87 11.19 4.79 4.12
CA THR A 87 11.90 6.04 3.83
C THR A 87 11.93 6.95 5.07
N PRO A 88 13.11 7.30 5.61
CA PRO A 88 13.22 8.10 6.82
C PRO A 88 12.61 9.49 6.67
N ALA A 89 12.21 10.10 7.80
CA ALA A 89 11.64 11.45 7.82
C ALA A 89 12.56 12.51 7.16
N LYS A 90 13.88 12.35 7.35
CA LYS A 90 14.92 13.09 6.62
C LYS A 90 15.67 12.10 5.72
N PRO A 91 15.47 12.13 4.40
CA PRO A 91 16.07 11.16 3.46
C PRO A 91 17.55 11.48 3.21
N THR A 92 18.37 11.46 4.25
CA THR A 92 19.83 11.59 4.17
C THR A 92 20.47 10.21 4.06
N VAL A 93 21.69 10.13 3.52
CA VAL A 93 22.46 8.87 3.45
C VAL A 93 22.60 8.26 4.84
N LYS A 94 23.13 9.01 5.82
CA LYS A 94 23.17 8.60 7.23
C LYS A 94 21.82 8.09 7.76
N GLY A 95 20.73 8.81 7.50
CA GLY A 95 19.40 8.40 7.96
C GLY A 95 18.93 7.07 7.37
N PHE A 96 19.24 6.81 6.10
CA PHE A 96 18.95 5.52 5.45
C PHE A 96 19.83 4.40 5.99
N VAL A 97 21.12 4.64 6.16
CA VAL A 97 22.05 3.67 6.75
C VAL A 97 21.61 3.30 8.17
N ASP A 98 21.25 4.28 8.99
CA ASP A 98 20.73 4.04 10.34
C ASP A 98 19.44 3.21 10.33
N ALA A 99 18.52 3.48 9.40
CA ALA A 99 17.30 2.71 9.24
C ALA A 99 17.56 1.26 8.78
N MET A 100 18.50 1.04 7.85
CA MET A 100 18.87 -0.28 7.36
C MET A 100 19.61 -1.10 8.44
N LEU A 101 20.53 -0.49 9.18
CA LEU A 101 21.20 -1.13 10.31
C LEU A 101 20.19 -1.56 11.38
N TYR A 102 19.26 -0.67 11.73
CA TYR A 102 18.19 -1.02 12.67
C TYR A 102 17.34 -2.20 12.15
N ALA A 103 16.98 -2.18 10.86
CA ALA A 103 16.14 -3.20 10.24
C ALA A 103 16.81 -4.57 10.12
N ILE A 104 18.13 -4.63 9.91
CA ILE A 104 18.88 -5.92 9.84
C ILE A 104 19.15 -6.50 11.24
N GLY A 105 18.77 -5.79 12.30
CA GLY A 105 18.92 -6.23 13.68
C GLY A 105 20.15 -5.67 14.41
N ASP A 106 20.88 -4.73 13.80
CA ASP A 106 22.00 -4.05 14.45
C ASP A 106 21.50 -2.99 15.44
N ARG A 107 21.66 -3.27 16.73
CA ARG A 107 21.25 -2.40 17.85
C ARG A 107 22.41 -1.60 18.44
N VAL A 108 23.57 -1.59 17.78
CA VAL A 108 24.76 -0.90 18.29
C VAL A 108 24.51 0.62 18.36
N LYS A 109 24.47 1.15 19.57
CA LYS A 109 24.41 2.60 19.84
C LYS A 109 25.82 3.18 19.98
N THR A 110 26.48 3.39 18.85
CA THR A 110 27.80 4.02 18.78
C THR A 110 27.64 5.53 18.60
N GLY A 111 27.82 6.30 19.68
CA GLY A 111 27.57 7.74 19.72
C GLY A 111 28.47 8.63 18.83
N ARG A 112 29.45 8.06 18.11
CA ARG A 112 30.44 8.82 17.31
C ARG A 112 30.87 8.16 15.99
N GLU A 113 30.13 7.21 15.45
CA GLU A 113 30.50 6.63 14.16
C GLU A 113 30.21 7.55 12.98
N THR A 114 31.16 7.60 12.04
CA THR A 114 31.02 8.31 10.77
C THR A 114 30.06 7.56 9.83
N GLU A 115 29.49 8.28 8.86
CA GLU A 115 28.61 7.68 7.83
C GLU A 115 29.32 6.56 7.05
N ILE A 116 30.61 6.73 6.76
CA ILE A 116 31.45 5.75 6.06
C ILE A 116 31.56 4.46 6.86
N THR A 117 31.94 4.55 8.14
CA THR A 117 32.07 3.37 9.02
C THR A 117 30.76 2.59 9.13
N LYS A 118 29.63 3.30 9.25
CA LYS A 118 28.31 2.67 9.29
C LYS A 118 27.93 2.00 7.98
N THR A 119 28.28 2.63 6.86
CA THR A 119 28.02 2.08 5.52
C THR A 119 28.80 0.79 5.28
N GLU A 120 30.09 0.77 5.62
CA GLU A 120 30.91 -0.44 5.48
C GLU A 120 30.40 -1.57 6.39
N ARG A 121 30.01 -1.25 7.63
CA ARG A 121 29.35 -2.21 8.52
C ARG A 121 28.06 -2.76 7.92
N LEU A 122 27.21 -1.88 7.37
CA LEU A 122 25.96 -2.28 6.74
C LEU A 122 26.21 -3.25 5.58
N LYS A 123 27.15 -2.94 4.68
CA LYS A 123 27.53 -3.82 3.56
C LYS A 123 27.96 -5.21 4.04
N LEU A 124 28.79 -5.26 5.08
CA LEU A 124 29.24 -6.51 5.69
C LEU A 124 28.04 -7.32 6.23
N LEU A 125 27.15 -6.67 6.98
CA LEU A 125 25.98 -7.31 7.57
C LEU A 125 25.00 -7.82 6.51
N LEU A 126 24.73 -7.04 5.46
CA LEU A 126 23.89 -7.46 4.34
C LEU A 126 24.43 -8.73 3.68
N LYS A 127 25.75 -8.80 3.47
CA LYS A 127 26.41 -9.97 2.90
C LYS A 127 26.34 -11.18 3.83
N GLN A 128 26.65 -11.00 5.12
CA GLN A 128 26.64 -12.07 6.12
C GLN A 128 25.22 -12.62 6.38
N ALA A 129 24.22 -11.75 6.37
CA ALA A 129 22.82 -12.13 6.53
C ALA A 129 22.22 -12.78 5.28
N GLY A 130 22.97 -12.87 4.17
CA GLY A 130 22.47 -13.41 2.91
C GLY A 130 21.29 -12.61 2.36
N THR A 131 21.29 -11.29 2.55
CA THR A 131 20.25 -10.40 2.00
C THR A 131 20.37 -10.34 0.49
N THR A 132 19.28 -10.62 -0.22
CA THR A 132 19.22 -10.58 -1.68
C THR A 132 18.24 -9.53 -2.20
N LEU A 133 17.28 -9.11 -1.37
CA LEU A 133 16.34 -8.04 -1.69
C LEU A 133 16.38 -6.90 -0.64
N LEU A 134 16.37 -5.66 -1.12
CA LEU A 134 16.14 -4.46 -0.32
C LEU A 134 14.80 -3.84 -0.72
N VAL A 135 13.85 -3.78 0.21
CA VAL A 135 12.56 -3.12 0.04
C VAL A 135 12.61 -1.73 0.68
N ILE A 136 12.32 -0.68 -0.10
CA ILE A 136 12.16 0.69 0.39
C ILE A 136 10.69 1.11 0.28
N GLU A 137 10.00 1.21 1.42
CA GLU A 137 8.62 1.70 1.51
C GLU A 137 8.52 3.22 1.59
N GLU A 138 7.36 3.75 1.18
CA GLU A 138 7.04 5.19 1.13
C GLU A 138 8.02 6.02 0.28
N PHE A 139 8.45 5.45 -0.85
CA PHE A 139 9.54 6.01 -1.67
C PHE A 139 9.26 7.41 -2.23
N GLN A 140 8.00 7.83 -2.37
CA GLN A 140 7.69 9.20 -2.79
C GLN A 140 8.29 10.26 -1.83
N HIS A 141 8.48 9.93 -0.55
CA HIS A 141 9.10 10.83 0.42
C HIS A 141 10.57 11.13 0.13
N PHE A 142 11.22 10.32 -0.70
CA PHE A 142 12.54 10.60 -1.23
C PHE A 142 12.57 11.97 -1.94
N TYR A 143 11.52 12.28 -2.71
CA TYR A 143 11.42 13.53 -3.44
C TYR A 143 10.76 14.63 -2.61
N ASP A 144 9.66 14.32 -1.91
CA ASP A 144 8.85 15.34 -1.21
C ASP A 144 9.60 16.06 -0.08
N ARG A 145 10.62 15.43 0.51
CA ARG A 145 11.29 15.91 1.74
C ARG A 145 12.77 16.25 1.59
N GLY A 146 13.37 15.94 0.44
CA GLY A 146 14.80 16.14 0.17
C GLY A 146 15.05 17.36 -0.73
N SER A 147 16.16 18.07 -0.52
CA SER A 147 16.66 18.99 -1.54
C SER A 147 17.22 18.20 -2.73
N ARG A 148 17.28 18.80 -3.93
CA ARG A 148 17.87 18.14 -5.12
C ARG A 148 19.26 17.58 -4.85
N LYS A 149 20.10 18.32 -4.13
CA LYS A 149 21.45 17.88 -3.74
C LYS A 149 21.41 16.62 -2.87
N VAL A 150 20.52 16.58 -1.87
CA VAL A 150 20.36 15.41 -0.99
C VAL A 150 19.84 14.20 -1.77
N GLN A 151 18.88 14.41 -2.68
CA GLN A 151 18.34 13.37 -3.55
C GLN A 151 19.44 12.77 -4.44
N HIS A 152 20.27 13.60 -5.09
CA HIS A 152 21.40 13.12 -5.89
C HIS A 152 22.37 12.28 -5.05
N HIS A 153 22.83 12.80 -3.91
CA HIS A 153 23.76 12.08 -3.03
C HIS A 153 23.20 10.73 -2.56
N LEU A 154 21.89 10.67 -2.27
CA LEU A 154 21.25 9.44 -1.82
C LEU A 154 21.09 8.44 -2.97
N SER A 155 20.82 8.89 -4.18
CA SER A 155 20.80 8.02 -5.36
C SER A 155 22.18 7.48 -5.72
N ASP A 156 23.22 8.32 -5.61
CA ASP A 156 24.61 7.88 -5.75
C ASP A 156 24.95 6.80 -4.71
N PHE A 157 24.56 7.03 -3.46
CA PHE A 157 24.72 6.05 -2.39
C PHE A 157 23.98 4.74 -2.68
N LEU A 158 22.70 4.79 -3.07
CA LEU A 158 21.93 3.60 -3.38
C LEU A 158 22.53 2.85 -4.57
N LYS A 159 22.97 3.56 -5.61
CA LYS A 159 23.70 2.96 -6.73
C LYS A 159 24.91 2.17 -6.24
N ASN A 160 25.79 2.81 -5.48
CA ASN A 160 27.03 2.18 -5.01
C ASN A 160 26.73 0.99 -4.08
N LEU A 161 25.77 1.15 -3.17
CA LEU A 161 25.34 0.07 -2.28
C LEU A 161 24.87 -1.15 -3.07
N LEU A 162 24.00 -0.97 -4.07
CA LEU A 162 23.47 -2.08 -4.87
C LEU A 162 24.56 -2.70 -5.77
N GLU A 163 25.45 -1.88 -6.34
CA GLU A 163 26.57 -2.37 -7.15
C GLU A 163 27.53 -3.26 -6.37
N GLU A 164 27.84 -2.90 -5.13
CA GLU A 164 28.77 -3.64 -4.26
C GLU A 164 28.11 -4.86 -3.61
N THR A 165 26.84 -4.75 -3.21
CA THR A 165 26.12 -5.83 -2.50
C THR A 165 25.40 -6.80 -3.43
N LYS A 166 25.19 -6.43 -4.71
CA LYS A 166 24.41 -7.20 -5.70
C LYS A 166 22.97 -7.49 -5.27
N ILE A 167 22.41 -6.63 -4.42
CA ILE A 167 21.04 -6.75 -3.92
C ILE A 167 20.05 -6.20 -4.95
N PHE A 168 18.91 -6.88 -5.08
CA PHE A 168 17.80 -6.44 -5.90
C PHE A 168 16.96 -5.39 -5.16
N LEU A 169 16.68 -4.26 -5.81
CA LEU A 169 15.92 -3.17 -5.21
C LEU A 169 14.42 -3.30 -5.48
N VAL A 170 13.59 -3.29 -4.44
CA VAL A 170 12.14 -3.15 -4.55
C VAL A 170 11.73 -1.80 -3.96
N VAL A 171 11.19 -0.94 -4.81
CA VAL A 171 10.68 0.37 -4.41
C VAL A 171 9.17 0.28 -4.21
N VAL A 172 8.65 0.70 -3.07
CA VAL A 172 7.21 0.67 -2.78
C VAL A 172 6.71 2.07 -2.43
N GLY A 173 5.64 2.53 -3.07
CA GLY A 173 5.15 3.88 -2.82
C GLY A 173 3.88 4.26 -3.57
N LEU A 174 3.57 5.55 -3.54
CA LEU A 174 2.47 6.15 -4.30
C LEU A 174 2.78 6.17 -5.81
N PRO A 175 1.79 6.39 -6.69
CA PRO A 175 2.04 6.52 -8.13
C PRO A 175 3.08 7.59 -8.49
N THR A 176 3.20 8.64 -7.66
CA THR A 176 4.21 9.70 -7.80
C THR A 176 5.66 9.20 -7.65
N SER A 177 5.89 8.04 -7.03
CA SER A 177 7.22 7.41 -6.96
C SER A 177 7.82 7.11 -8.34
N ILE A 178 6.99 6.90 -9.36
CA ILE A 178 7.46 6.72 -10.74
C ILE A 178 8.20 7.98 -11.24
N ASN A 179 7.73 9.17 -10.87
CA ASN A 179 8.37 10.43 -11.28
C ASN A 179 9.75 10.55 -10.65
N VAL A 180 9.90 10.12 -9.39
CA VAL A 180 11.19 10.11 -8.68
C VAL A 180 12.19 9.19 -9.38
N ILE A 181 11.73 8.01 -9.77
CA ILE A 181 12.55 7.05 -10.53
C ILE A 181 12.97 7.65 -11.87
N ASN A 182 12.02 8.20 -12.63
CA ASN A 182 12.27 8.69 -13.99
C ASN A 182 13.16 9.93 -14.04
N GLN A 183 13.10 10.80 -13.03
CA GLN A 183 13.95 11.99 -12.93
C GLN A 183 15.38 11.67 -12.50
N ASN A 184 15.64 10.44 -12.08
CA ASN A 184 16.94 10.02 -11.60
C ASN A 184 17.51 8.93 -12.50
N GLU A 185 18.41 9.30 -13.40
CA GLU A 185 19.02 8.38 -14.38
C GLU A 185 19.69 7.16 -13.73
N GLN A 186 20.19 7.31 -12.50
CA GLN A 186 20.81 6.21 -11.76
C GLN A 186 19.76 5.21 -11.26
N LEU A 187 18.54 5.64 -10.97
CA LEU A 187 17.47 4.73 -10.59
C LEU A 187 16.76 4.19 -11.82
N SER A 188 16.39 5.04 -12.78
CA SER A 188 15.63 4.64 -13.97
C SER A 188 16.34 3.56 -14.78
N GLY A 189 17.65 3.68 -14.99
CA GLY A 189 18.45 2.70 -15.72
C GLY A 189 18.51 1.31 -15.06
N ARG A 190 18.15 1.17 -13.78
CA ARG A 190 18.16 -0.09 -13.02
C ARG A 190 16.77 -0.70 -12.85
N MET A 191 15.70 0.05 -13.13
CA MET A 191 14.33 -0.44 -12.90
C MET A 191 13.83 -1.26 -14.09
N LEU A 192 13.55 -2.53 -13.85
CA LEU A 192 12.98 -3.47 -14.84
C LEU A 192 11.51 -3.17 -15.19
N GLY A 193 10.84 -2.36 -14.37
CA GLY A 193 9.50 -1.89 -14.65
C GLY A 193 8.68 -1.64 -13.39
N VAL A 194 7.36 -1.66 -13.57
CA VAL A 194 6.39 -1.26 -12.55
C VAL A 194 5.31 -2.33 -12.37
N ILE A 195 5.02 -2.67 -11.12
CA ILE A 195 3.83 -3.40 -10.68
C ILE A 195 2.84 -2.36 -10.15
N LYS A 196 1.67 -2.25 -10.80
CA LYS A 196 0.63 -1.30 -10.40
C LYS A 196 -0.43 -2.00 -9.55
N MET A 197 -0.55 -1.58 -8.30
CA MET A 197 -1.60 -1.96 -7.35
C MET A 197 -2.69 -0.87 -7.37
N GLN A 198 -3.54 -0.90 -8.39
CA GLN A 198 -4.59 0.10 -8.60
C GLN A 198 -5.82 -0.17 -7.73
N ARG A 199 -6.59 0.87 -7.43
CA ARG A 199 -7.95 0.69 -6.89
C ARG A 199 -8.85 0.01 -7.94
N TYR A 200 -9.85 -0.71 -7.46
CA TYR A 200 -10.87 -1.32 -8.31
C TYR A 200 -11.76 -0.23 -8.93
N ASN A 201 -12.32 -0.49 -10.11
CA ASN A 201 -13.16 0.45 -10.85
C ASN A 201 -14.48 -0.21 -11.25
N TRP A 202 -15.58 0.23 -10.65
CA TRP A 202 -16.90 -0.33 -10.90
C TRP A 202 -17.41 -0.16 -12.33
N SER A 203 -16.91 0.83 -13.08
CA SER A 203 -17.28 1.04 -14.49
C SER A 203 -16.65 0.00 -15.43
N ASN A 204 -15.68 -0.77 -14.96
CA ASN A 204 -15.08 -1.88 -15.70
C ASN A 204 -15.61 -3.21 -15.17
N LYS A 205 -16.23 -4.02 -16.04
CA LYS A 205 -16.90 -5.27 -15.64
C LYS A 205 -15.93 -6.29 -15.03
N ASP A 206 -14.72 -6.44 -15.56
CA ASP A 206 -13.73 -7.37 -14.99
C ASP A 206 -13.29 -6.93 -13.59
N SER A 207 -13.06 -5.62 -13.41
CA SER A 207 -12.71 -5.05 -12.11
C SER A 207 -13.86 -5.15 -11.10
N GLN A 208 -15.10 -4.98 -11.54
CA GLN A 208 -16.30 -5.22 -10.74
C GLN A 208 -16.36 -6.69 -10.27
N TYR A 209 -16.20 -7.65 -11.19
CA TYR A 209 -16.19 -9.07 -10.84
C TYR A 209 -15.05 -9.42 -9.89
N GLU A 210 -13.86 -8.87 -10.09
CA GLU A 210 -12.73 -9.11 -9.20
C GLU A 210 -12.97 -8.53 -7.80
N PHE A 211 -13.55 -7.33 -7.70
CA PHE A 211 -13.92 -6.74 -6.41
C PHE A 211 -14.95 -7.59 -5.66
N ILE A 212 -15.98 -8.08 -6.35
CA ILE A 212 -16.97 -9.01 -5.76
C ILE A 212 -16.29 -10.30 -5.27
N ARG A 213 -15.36 -10.87 -6.06
CA ARG A 213 -14.59 -12.06 -5.65
C ARG A 213 -13.77 -11.81 -4.38
N ILE A 214 -13.20 -10.62 -4.22
CA ILE A 214 -12.47 -10.23 -3.01
C ILE A 214 -13.42 -10.21 -1.80
N LEU A 215 -14.61 -9.62 -1.94
CA LEU A 215 -15.63 -9.64 -0.88
C LEU A 215 -16.05 -11.07 -0.53
N MET A 216 -16.22 -11.94 -1.52
CA MET A 216 -16.49 -13.36 -1.27
C MET A 216 -15.32 -14.07 -0.57
N GLY A 217 -14.08 -13.67 -0.86
CA GLY A 217 -12.89 -14.10 -0.13
C GLY A 217 -12.96 -13.74 1.36
N PHE A 218 -13.34 -12.50 1.69
CA PHE A 218 -13.57 -12.09 3.07
C PHE A 218 -14.71 -12.86 3.73
N LYS A 219 -15.85 -13.04 3.05
CA LYS A 219 -16.95 -13.89 3.54
C LYS A 219 -16.48 -15.29 3.89
N SER A 220 -15.63 -15.86 3.03
CA SER A 220 -15.09 -17.21 3.19
C SER A 220 -14.04 -17.32 4.30
N GLY A 221 -13.33 -16.24 4.63
CA GLY A 221 -12.42 -16.17 5.77
C GLY A 221 -13.17 -15.96 7.09
N LEU A 222 -14.26 -15.19 7.07
CA LEU A 222 -15.10 -14.87 8.24
C LEU A 222 -16.13 -15.96 8.55
N ARG A 223 -15.77 -17.25 8.47
CA ARG A 223 -16.72 -18.37 8.62
C ARG A 223 -17.43 -18.43 9.99
N GLY A 224 -16.84 -17.80 11.01
CA GLY A 224 -17.45 -17.68 12.33
C GLY A 224 -18.59 -16.65 12.40
N PHE A 225 -18.82 -15.88 11.34
CA PHE A 225 -19.87 -14.88 11.26
C PHE A 225 -20.80 -15.17 10.09
N LYS A 226 -22.10 -14.95 10.31
CA LYS A 226 -23.06 -14.77 9.23
C LYS A 226 -22.95 -13.33 8.73
N LEU A 227 -22.64 -13.16 7.44
CA LEU A 227 -22.56 -11.84 6.81
C LEU A 227 -23.80 -11.56 5.96
N PRO A 228 -24.10 -10.28 5.65
CA PRO A 228 -25.03 -9.94 4.58
C PRO A 228 -24.59 -10.58 3.26
N ALA A 229 -25.44 -10.56 2.24
CA ALA A 229 -25.10 -11.12 0.93
C ALA A 229 -24.08 -10.24 0.18
N ILE A 230 -22.86 -10.09 0.71
CA ILE A 230 -21.81 -9.18 0.22
C ILE A 230 -21.28 -9.56 -1.17
N GLY A 231 -21.62 -10.76 -1.66
CA GLY A 231 -21.37 -11.16 -3.05
C GLY A 231 -22.43 -10.69 -4.04
N ASN A 232 -23.59 -10.21 -3.57
CA ASN A 232 -24.62 -9.64 -4.44
C ASN A 232 -24.17 -8.26 -4.91
N GLU A 233 -24.46 -7.93 -6.18
CA GLU A 233 -24.03 -6.70 -6.82
C GLU A 233 -24.43 -5.44 -6.04
N ASN A 234 -25.63 -5.41 -5.45
CA ASN A 234 -26.12 -4.29 -4.65
C ASN A 234 -25.23 -4.02 -3.42
N ILE A 235 -24.98 -5.04 -2.60
CA ILE A 235 -24.20 -4.89 -1.37
C ILE A 235 -22.72 -4.67 -1.72
N ALA A 236 -22.22 -5.36 -2.75
CA ALA A 236 -20.87 -5.16 -3.24
C ALA A 236 -20.64 -3.73 -3.76
N PHE A 237 -21.64 -3.13 -4.43
CA PHE A 237 -21.56 -1.73 -4.85
C PHE A 237 -21.51 -0.78 -3.65
N ARG A 238 -22.28 -1.04 -2.58
CA ARG A 238 -22.19 -0.27 -1.33
C ARG A 238 -20.78 -0.34 -0.71
N PHE A 239 -20.16 -1.52 -0.70
CA PHE A 239 -18.75 -1.65 -0.29
C PHE A 239 -17.78 -0.90 -1.22
N PHE A 240 -18.02 -0.93 -2.53
CA PHE A 240 -17.23 -0.14 -3.48
C PHE A 240 -17.37 1.36 -3.19
N CYS A 241 -18.59 1.86 -3.01
CA CYS A 241 -18.87 3.25 -2.66
C CYS A 241 -18.24 3.65 -1.33
N ALA A 242 -18.27 2.78 -0.32
CA ALA A 242 -17.67 3.03 0.98
C ALA A 242 -16.13 3.01 0.96
N SER A 243 -15.52 2.30 0.01
CA SER A 243 -14.07 2.07 -0.02
C SER A 243 -13.32 2.81 -1.12
N GLY A 244 -14.02 3.38 -2.11
CA GLY A 244 -13.36 3.92 -3.29
C GLY A 244 -12.68 2.85 -4.15
N GLY A 245 -13.05 1.57 -3.98
CA GLY A 245 -12.35 0.44 -4.60
C GLY A 245 -10.99 0.13 -3.96
N LEU A 246 -10.67 0.68 -2.78
CA LEU A 246 -9.44 0.39 -2.06
C LEU A 246 -9.67 -0.68 -0.99
N ILE A 247 -8.99 -1.82 -1.12
CA ILE A 247 -9.22 -2.99 -0.26
C ILE A 247 -8.91 -2.70 1.22
N GLY A 248 -7.94 -1.84 1.52
CA GLY A 248 -7.65 -1.50 2.93
C GLY A 248 -8.81 -0.79 3.64
N TYR A 249 -9.71 -0.08 2.92
CA TYR A 249 -10.92 0.46 3.53
C TYR A 249 -11.99 -0.62 3.73
N VAL A 250 -12.13 -1.57 2.80
CA VAL A 250 -12.99 -2.75 2.99
C VAL A 250 -12.58 -3.52 4.25
N VAL A 251 -11.29 -3.79 4.41
CA VAL A 251 -10.71 -4.42 5.61
C VAL A 251 -11.07 -3.64 6.87
N LYS A 252 -10.92 -2.30 6.84
CA LYS A 252 -11.20 -1.45 8.00
C LYS A 252 -12.68 -1.50 8.42
N ILE A 253 -13.60 -1.44 7.46
CA ILE A 253 -15.04 -1.54 7.70
C ILE A 253 -15.40 -2.92 8.26
N LEU A 254 -14.95 -3.99 7.62
CA LEU A 254 -15.24 -5.36 8.08
C LEU A 254 -14.67 -5.63 9.47
N LYS A 255 -13.47 -5.12 9.77
CA LYS A 255 -12.85 -5.27 11.08
C LYS A 255 -13.65 -4.59 12.17
N GLN A 256 -14.07 -3.35 11.94
CA GLN A 256 -14.91 -2.65 12.89
C GLN A 256 -16.26 -3.37 13.07
N ALA A 257 -16.91 -3.77 11.98
CA ALA A 257 -18.20 -4.48 12.06
C ALA A 257 -18.11 -5.84 12.77
N VAL A 258 -16.99 -6.56 12.64
CA VAL A 258 -16.71 -7.78 13.43
C VAL A 258 -16.52 -7.45 14.90
N CYS A 259 -15.76 -6.39 15.23
CA CYS A 259 -15.60 -5.96 16.62
C CYS A 259 -16.94 -5.60 17.26
N ASP A 260 -17.76 -4.82 16.57
CA ASP A 260 -19.09 -4.40 17.05
C ASP A 260 -19.99 -5.62 17.29
N ALA A 261 -20.03 -6.57 16.37
CA ALA A 261 -20.80 -7.80 16.54
C ALA A 261 -20.32 -8.65 17.73
N ILE A 262 -19.00 -8.75 17.96
CA ILE A 262 -18.43 -9.47 19.11
C ILE A 262 -18.78 -8.78 20.41
N GLU A 263 -18.72 -7.45 20.46
CA GLU A 263 -19.06 -6.67 21.65
C GLU A 263 -20.54 -6.79 22.03
N GLU A 264 -21.40 -7.06 21.04
CA GLU A 264 -22.81 -7.41 21.26
C GLU A 264 -23.05 -8.91 21.52
N ASP A 265 -21.99 -9.72 21.68
CA ASP A 265 -22.05 -11.18 21.79
C ASP A 265 -22.83 -11.87 20.64
N ARG A 266 -22.71 -11.32 19.42
CA ARG A 266 -23.33 -11.83 18.20
C ARG A 266 -22.32 -12.46 17.24
N THR A 267 -22.78 -13.46 16.50
CA THR A 267 -22.07 -14.09 15.38
C THR A 267 -22.72 -13.75 14.03
N GLU A 268 -23.44 -12.64 13.96
CA GLU A 268 -24.08 -12.13 12.74
C GLU A 268 -23.72 -10.65 12.55
N ILE A 269 -23.12 -10.35 11.41
CA ILE A 269 -22.87 -8.99 10.94
C ILE A 269 -24.11 -8.57 10.13
N THR A 270 -24.69 -7.44 10.50
CA THR A 270 -25.90 -6.90 9.86
C THR A 270 -25.56 -5.62 9.10
N MET A 271 -26.52 -5.10 8.32
CA MET A 271 -26.35 -3.80 7.64
C MET A 271 -26.11 -2.67 8.65
N ARG A 272 -26.74 -2.70 9.83
CA ARG A 272 -26.50 -1.72 10.90
C ARG A 272 -25.04 -1.72 11.35
N HIS A 273 -24.45 -2.90 11.56
CA HIS A 273 -23.03 -3.00 11.92
C HIS A 273 -22.12 -2.41 10.83
N LEU A 274 -22.43 -2.63 9.53
CA LEU A 274 -21.66 -2.03 8.44
C LEU A 274 -21.81 -0.50 8.36
N GLU A 275 -23.01 0.00 8.63
CA GLU A 275 -23.31 1.42 8.69
C GLU A 275 -22.53 2.11 9.82
N GLU A 276 -22.64 1.60 11.04
CA GLU A 276 -21.89 2.08 12.22
C GLU A 276 -20.38 1.98 12.00
N ALA A 277 -19.91 0.83 11.50
CA ALA A 277 -18.51 0.61 11.18
C ALA A 277 -17.97 1.61 10.15
N PHE A 278 -18.73 1.94 9.11
CA PHE A 278 -18.32 2.96 8.15
C PHE A 278 -18.22 4.33 8.83
N SER A 279 -19.25 4.75 9.58
CA SER A 279 -19.27 6.04 10.28
C SER A 279 -18.11 6.19 11.28
N ASN A 280 -17.77 5.11 12.00
CA ASN A 280 -16.76 5.14 13.06
C ASN A 280 -15.33 4.91 12.52
N ALA A 281 -15.18 4.05 11.52
CA ALA A 281 -13.86 3.64 11.06
C ALA A 281 -13.33 4.51 9.90
N ILE A 282 -14.18 5.23 9.18
CA ILE A 282 -13.77 5.92 7.95
C ILE A 282 -13.77 7.44 8.16
N TRP A 283 -12.62 7.98 8.55
CA TRP A 283 -12.40 9.44 8.59
C TRP A 283 -12.22 9.96 7.17
N LEU A 284 -13.26 10.62 6.65
CA LEU A 284 -13.28 11.25 5.32
C LEU A 284 -13.37 12.77 5.47
N GLU A 285 -12.25 13.39 5.82
CA GLU A 285 -12.18 14.85 5.81
C GLU A 285 -12.33 15.34 4.34
N GLY A 286 -13.34 16.16 4.08
CA GLY A 286 -13.58 16.76 2.76
C GLY A 286 -14.32 15.89 1.73
N VAL A 287 -14.59 14.60 2.01
CA VAL A 287 -15.51 13.78 1.21
C VAL A 287 -16.81 13.65 1.99
N SER A 288 -17.70 14.65 1.83
CA SER A 288 -19.07 14.52 2.29
C SER A 288 -19.76 13.50 1.38
N PHE A 289 -19.81 12.25 1.80
CA PHE A 289 -20.91 11.41 1.36
C PHE A 289 -22.15 12.03 1.96
N ALA A 290 -23.06 12.52 1.11
CA ALA A 290 -24.35 13.01 1.57
C ALA A 290 -25.04 11.97 2.47
N HIS A 291 -24.79 10.68 2.23
CA HIS A 291 -25.35 9.55 2.98
C HIS A 291 -24.37 8.38 3.09
N ASN A 292 -24.39 7.69 4.23
CA ASN A 292 -23.64 6.46 4.48
C ASN A 292 -24.03 5.36 3.46
N PRO A 293 -23.08 4.75 2.71
CA PRO A 293 -23.40 3.75 1.68
C PRO A 293 -24.12 2.49 2.20
N PHE A 294 -24.07 2.21 3.50
CA PHE A 294 -24.76 1.06 4.11
C PHE A 294 -26.13 1.40 4.70
N ALA A 295 -26.49 2.69 4.77
CA ALA A 295 -27.81 3.12 5.24
C ALA A 295 -28.93 2.62 4.31
N SER A 296 -30.10 2.38 4.88
CA SER A 296 -31.30 1.98 4.13
C SER A 296 -31.75 3.04 3.11
N SER A 297 -31.49 4.31 3.40
CA SER A 297 -31.82 5.46 2.56
C SER A 297 -30.88 5.64 1.36
N PHE A 298 -29.75 4.95 1.32
CA PHE A 298 -28.80 5.07 0.21
C PHE A 298 -29.31 4.34 -1.04
N ASP A 299 -29.38 5.06 -2.15
CA ASP A 299 -29.67 4.52 -3.48
C ASP A 299 -28.38 3.96 -4.12
N PRO A 300 -28.27 2.62 -4.31
CA PRO A 300 -27.10 1.98 -4.88
C PRO A 300 -27.10 1.97 -6.42
N THR A 301 -27.79 2.91 -7.06
CA THR A 301 -27.76 3.06 -8.52
C THR A 301 -26.46 3.77 -8.94
N PRO A 302 -25.62 3.16 -9.81
CA PRO A 302 -24.40 3.80 -10.27
C PRO A 302 -24.70 5.04 -11.13
N THR A 303 -24.43 6.23 -10.60
CA THR A 303 -24.50 7.49 -11.33
C THR A 303 -23.11 8.10 -11.48
N LYS A 304 -22.90 8.94 -12.51
CA LYS A 304 -21.62 9.63 -12.69
C LYS A 304 -21.23 10.45 -11.46
N ALA A 305 -22.19 11.19 -10.88
CA ALA A 305 -21.96 11.99 -9.69
C ALA A 305 -21.49 11.15 -8.49
N LEU A 306 -22.12 9.99 -8.27
CA LEU A 306 -21.69 9.06 -7.23
C LEU A 306 -20.30 8.51 -7.51
N MET A 307 -20.00 8.11 -8.75
CA MET A 307 -18.67 7.62 -9.14
C MET A 307 -17.58 8.68 -8.94
N ASP A 308 -17.86 9.94 -9.26
CA ASP A 308 -16.95 11.06 -9.06
C ASP A 308 -16.68 11.32 -7.56
N GLN A 309 -17.69 11.17 -6.70
CA GLN A 309 -17.53 11.23 -5.24
C GLN A 309 -16.69 10.05 -4.71
N VAL A 310 -16.97 8.84 -5.18
CA VAL A 310 -16.28 7.62 -4.76
C VAL A 310 -14.79 7.66 -5.15
N ALA A 311 -14.46 8.23 -6.31
CA ALA A 311 -13.08 8.41 -6.76
C ALA A 311 -12.24 9.32 -5.85
N ARG A 312 -12.89 10.18 -5.05
CA ARG A 312 -12.22 11.08 -4.09
C ARG A 312 -11.82 10.38 -2.79
N ILE A 313 -12.40 9.23 -2.48
CA ILE A 313 -12.03 8.45 -1.28
C ILE A 313 -10.55 8.09 -1.33
N GLY A 314 -9.83 8.35 -0.24
CA GLY A 314 -8.41 7.98 -0.09
C GLY A 314 -7.41 8.94 -0.73
N LEU A 315 -7.89 9.99 -1.40
CA LEU A 315 -7.04 11.09 -1.84
C LEU A 315 -6.59 11.95 -0.66
N SER A 316 -5.38 12.52 -0.75
CA SER A 316 -4.91 13.48 0.25
C SER A 316 -5.62 14.83 0.11
N ALA A 317 -5.59 15.67 1.15
CA ALA A 317 -6.13 17.03 1.07
C ALA A 317 -5.51 17.85 -0.08
N ALA A 318 -4.21 17.66 -0.34
CA ALA A 318 -3.52 18.31 -1.46
C ALA A 318 -4.01 17.82 -2.84
N ASP A 319 -4.30 16.51 -2.96
CA ASP A 319 -4.84 15.94 -4.20
C ASP A 319 -6.28 16.41 -4.44
N LEU A 320 -7.09 16.50 -3.38
CA LEU A 320 -8.46 17.03 -3.45
C LEU A 320 -8.47 18.49 -3.90
N GLU A 321 -7.59 19.32 -3.35
CA GLU A 321 -7.47 20.72 -3.75
C GLU A 321 -6.97 20.86 -5.20
N SER A 322 -6.01 20.03 -5.61
CA SER A 322 -5.51 19.99 -6.99
C SER A 322 -6.62 19.60 -7.98
N LEU A 323 -7.46 18.62 -7.62
CA LEU A 323 -8.63 18.25 -8.43
C LEU A 323 -9.65 19.39 -8.51
N ARG A 324 -9.96 20.03 -7.38
CA ARG A 324 -10.87 21.17 -7.32
C ARG A 324 -10.39 22.32 -8.22
N MET A 325 -9.10 22.65 -8.17
CA MET A 325 -8.50 23.68 -9.04
C MET A 325 -8.60 23.31 -10.52
N ARG A 326 -8.38 22.04 -10.90
CA ARG A 326 -8.56 21.57 -12.29
C ARG A 326 -10.01 21.67 -12.74
N GLU A 327 -10.97 21.29 -11.90
CA GLU A 327 -12.40 21.41 -12.20
C GLU A 327 -12.82 22.87 -12.41
N LEU A 328 -12.30 23.80 -11.58
CA LEU A 328 -12.53 25.24 -11.73
C LEU A 328 -11.94 25.79 -13.05
N ASN A 329 -10.71 25.40 -13.39
CA ASN A 329 -10.06 25.83 -14.64
C ASN A 329 -10.79 25.28 -15.88
N THR A 330 -11.30 24.05 -15.81
CA THR A 330 -12.04 23.43 -16.92
C THR A 330 -13.41 24.10 -17.11
N LYS A 331 -14.08 24.46 -16.02
CA LYS A 331 -15.33 25.25 -16.06
C LYS A 331 -15.10 26.70 -16.51
N GLY A 332 -13.98 27.32 -16.13
CA GLY A 332 -13.59 28.65 -16.60
C GLY A 332 -13.28 28.69 -18.10
N ALA A 333 -12.64 27.65 -18.64
CA ALA A 333 -12.36 27.52 -20.08
C ALA A 333 -13.62 27.26 -20.93
N LEU A 334 -14.69 26.72 -20.33
CA LEU A 334 -16.00 26.55 -20.98
C LEU A 334 -16.84 27.84 -20.98
N LEU A 335 -16.45 28.87 -20.23
CA LEU A 335 -17.16 30.14 -20.11
C LEU A 335 -16.53 31.29 -20.92
N THR A 336 -15.43 31.07 -21.64
CA THR A 336 -14.97 32.06 -22.64
C THR A 336 -15.83 31.94 -23.90
N PRO A 337 -16.60 32.98 -24.29
CA PRO A 337 -17.40 32.92 -25.51
C PRO A 337 -16.45 32.83 -26.72
N LYS A 338 -16.61 31.79 -27.53
CA LYS A 338 -16.20 31.85 -28.94
C LYS A 338 -17.23 32.69 -29.69
N GLY A 339 -16.86 33.91 -30.06
CA GLY A 339 -17.60 34.79 -30.97
C GLY A 339 -17.80 36.20 -30.37
N GLY A 340 -17.55 37.31 -31.07
CA GLY A 340 -17.56 37.47 -32.51
C GLY A 340 -16.64 38.57 -33.04
N LEU A 341 -16.28 38.37 -34.31
CA LEU A 341 -15.99 39.42 -35.29
C LEU A 341 -17.01 40.55 -35.17
N TYR A 342 -16.56 41.80 -35.21
CA TYR A 342 -17.06 42.82 -36.14
C TYR A 342 -15.96 43.86 -36.39
N ASN A 343 -15.67 44.05 -37.68
CA ASN A 343 -15.14 45.29 -38.25
C ASN A 343 -16.15 46.43 -38.11
#